data_AF-A0A3M3RNG1-F1
#
_entry.id   AF-A0A3M3RNG1-F1
#
_cell.length_a   1.000
_cell.length_b   1.000
_cell.length_c   1.000
_cell.angle_alpha   90.00
_cell.angle_beta   90.00
_cell.angle_gamma   90.00
#
_symmetry.space_group_name_H-M   'P 1'
#
loop_
_entity.id
_entity.type
_entity.pdbx_description
1 polymer ?
#
loop_
_entity_poly.entity_id
_entity_poly.type
_entity_poly.pdbx_seq_one_letter_code
_entity_poly.pdbx_strand_id
1 'polypeptide(L)'
;MQSSNYVPGVSGWKIDENGRLELNDGNRRVIAKMQMVITAGPGMTNDQAQASITESLREEVAAARSDADEALATHFGAFQCNVGRDVPFAVGGDQVILSQAFVDDGKVSNHFSVKMTSDSRDQYIFSGIGLGGYMCAGGYTGTPGDKEENAEVKGDFAVGVSKSPDELCAAISETELGKALAAKIEHEVTARAIADNQMSARISSVEVALNSLSARLSAKQ
;
A
#
# COMPACT_ATOMS: atom_id res chain seq x y z
N MET A 1 -23.37 -39.67 -35.66
CA MET A 1 -24.41 -40.72 -35.89
C MET A 1 -24.32 -41.19 -37.35
N GLN A 2 -24.66 -42.44 -37.68
CA GLN A 2 -24.64 -42.93 -39.07
C GLN A 2 -25.64 -44.06 -39.33
N SER A 3 -25.98 -44.29 -40.59
CA SER A 3 -26.75 -45.45 -41.03
C SER A 3 -25.96 -46.75 -40.89
N SER A 4 -26.68 -47.87 -40.73
CA SER A 4 -26.09 -49.22 -40.65
C SER A 4 -25.35 -49.64 -41.92
N ASN A 5 -25.68 -49.08 -43.09
CA ASN A 5 -25.06 -49.36 -44.39
C ASN A 5 -24.13 -48.23 -44.89
N TYR A 6 -23.62 -47.37 -43.99
CA TYR A 6 -22.76 -46.27 -44.39
C TYR A 6 -21.40 -46.77 -44.92
N VAL A 7 -21.11 -46.42 -46.18
CA VAL A 7 -19.81 -46.61 -46.85
C VAL A 7 -19.42 -45.28 -47.50
N PRO A 8 -18.29 -44.65 -47.10
CA PRO A 8 -17.89 -43.34 -47.59
C PRO A 8 -17.85 -43.26 -49.12
N GLY A 9 -18.58 -42.30 -49.69
CA GLY A 9 -18.64 -42.08 -51.14
C GLY A 9 -19.42 -43.14 -51.93
N VAL A 10 -19.98 -44.16 -51.27
CA VAL A 10 -20.67 -45.28 -51.94
C VAL A 10 -22.13 -45.35 -51.52
N SER A 11 -22.44 -45.47 -50.22
CA SER A 11 -23.83 -45.64 -49.76
C SER A 11 -24.07 -45.13 -48.34
N GLY A 12 -25.33 -44.83 -48.02
CA GLY A 12 -25.78 -44.51 -46.66
C GLY A 12 -25.57 -43.05 -46.25
N TRP A 13 -25.80 -42.76 -44.97
CA TRP A 13 -25.71 -41.42 -44.40
C TRP A 13 -24.88 -41.36 -43.12
N LYS A 14 -24.23 -40.20 -42.90
CA LYS A 14 -23.47 -39.90 -41.68
C LYS A 14 -23.65 -38.45 -41.25
N ILE A 15 -23.78 -38.24 -39.95
CA ILE A 15 -23.73 -36.94 -39.27
C ILE A 15 -22.47 -36.93 -38.39
N ASP A 16 -21.58 -35.97 -38.62
CA ASP A 16 -20.38 -35.77 -37.81
C ASP A 16 -20.64 -34.91 -36.55
N GLU A 17 -19.64 -34.79 -35.69
CA GLU A 17 -19.70 -34.01 -34.44
C GLU A 17 -19.91 -32.51 -34.67
N ASN A 18 -19.65 -32.04 -35.89
CA ASN A 18 -19.83 -30.64 -36.29
C ASN A 18 -21.22 -30.39 -36.91
N GLY A 19 -22.12 -31.39 -36.90
CA GLY A 19 -23.48 -31.26 -37.44
C GLY A 19 -23.57 -31.27 -38.97
N ARG A 20 -22.55 -31.81 -39.66
CA ARG A 20 -22.56 -31.96 -41.12
C ARG A 20 -23.22 -33.27 -41.51
N LEU A 21 -24.22 -33.20 -42.38
CA LEU A 21 -24.86 -34.36 -42.99
C LEU A 21 -24.19 -34.71 -44.32
N GLU A 22 -23.77 -35.96 -44.45
CA GLU A 22 -23.34 -36.58 -45.69
C GLU A 22 -24.37 -37.63 -46.13
N LEU A 23 -24.83 -37.53 -47.38
CA LEU A 23 -25.69 -38.52 -48.04
C LEU A 23 -24.96 -39.09 -49.27
N ASN A 24 -24.83 -40.42 -49.33
CA ASN A 24 -24.22 -41.15 -50.44
C ASN A 24 -25.23 -42.13 -51.05
N ASP A 25 -25.42 -42.07 -52.37
CA ASP A 25 -26.33 -42.98 -53.11
C ASP A 25 -25.67 -43.53 -54.40
N GLY A 26 -24.37 -43.82 -54.33
CA GLY A 26 -23.58 -44.42 -55.42
C GLY A 26 -23.26 -43.51 -56.61
N ASN A 27 -24.15 -42.57 -56.94
CA ASN A 27 -24.02 -41.70 -58.12
C ASN A 27 -23.93 -40.20 -57.77
N ARG A 28 -24.29 -39.82 -56.54
CA ARG A 28 -24.19 -38.44 -56.04
C ARG A 28 -23.81 -38.43 -54.56
N ARG A 29 -22.96 -37.47 -54.19
CA ARG A 29 -22.64 -37.11 -52.80
C ARG A 29 -23.23 -35.74 -52.51
N VAL A 30 -24.09 -35.66 -51.50
CA VAL A 30 -24.63 -34.39 -51.01
C VAL A 30 -24.04 -34.09 -49.65
N ILE A 31 -23.53 -32.86 -49.49
CA ILE A 31 -23.00 -32.35 -48.24
C ILE A 31 -23.83 -31.13 -47.87
N ALA A 32 -24.48 -31.19 -46.71
CA ALA A 32 -25.27 -30.07 -46.19
C ALA A 32 -24.90 -29.79 -44.73
N LYS A 33 -24.98 -28.52 -44.34
CA LYS A 33 -25.02 -28.15 -42.93
C LYS A 33 -26.42 -28.43 -42.42
N MET A 34 -26.56 -29.17 -41.33
CA MET A 34 -27.85 -29.30 -40.68
C MET A 34 -28.11 -28.04 -39.84
N GLN A 35 -29.29 -27.46 -40.00
CA GLN A 35 -29.81 -26.48 -39.06
C GLN A 35 -30.85 -27.16 -38.20
N MET A 36 -30.56 -27.29 -36.90
CA MET A 36 -31.57 -27.74 -35.95
C MET A 36 -32.54 -26.59 -35.72
N VAL A 37 -33.82 -26.84 -35.99
CA VAL A 37 -34.90 -25.89 -35.70
C VAL A 37 -35.77 -26.51 -34.63
N ILE A 38 -35.78 -25.92 -33.45
CA ILE A 38 -36.71 -26.29 -32.38
C ILE A 38 -38.00 -25.52 -32.66
N THR A 39 -39.02 -26.24 -33.11
CA THR A 39 -40.36 -25.68 -33.30
C THR A 39 -41.21 -25.94 -32.06
N ALA A 40 -42.17 -25.06 -31.80
CA ALA A 40 -43.12 -25.27 -30.72
C ALA A 40 -43.86 -26.62 -30.86
N GLY A 41 -44.11 -27.30 -29.74
CA GLY A 41 -44.90 -28.52 -29.72
C GLY A 41 -46.36 -28.27 -30.13
N PRO A 42 -47.14 -29.33 -30.42
CA PRO A 42 -48.56 -29.19 -30.77
C PRO A 42 -49.32 -28.37 -29.73
N GLY A 43 -49.96 -27.27 -30.14
CA GLY A 43 -50.73 -26.39 -29.25
C GLY A 43 -49.93 -25.26 -28.58
N MET A 44 -48.64 -25.10 -28.86
CA MET A 44 -47.82 -23.97 -28.41
C MET A 44 -47.43 -23.06 -29.58
N THR A 45 -47.31 -21.76 -29.34
CA THR A 45 -46.71 -20.82 -30.30
C THR A 45 -45.18 -20.83 -30.18
N ASN A 46 -44.49 -20.38 -31.24
CA ASN A 46 -43.03 -20.24 -31.20
C ASN A 46 -42.55 -19.27 -30.11
N ASP A 47 -43.30 -18.21 -29.84
CA ASP A 47 -42.99 -17.28 -28.75
C ASP A 47 -43.09 -17.95 -27.38
N GLN A 48 -44.10 -18.81 -27.17
CA GLN A 48 -44.26 -19.58 -25.94
C GLN A 48 -43.12 -20.60 -25.76
N ALA A 49 -42.70 -21.27 -26.84
CA ALA A 49 -41.56 -22.18 -26.80
C ALA A 49 -40.25 -21.44 -26.50
N GLN A 50 -40.04 -20.28 -27.12
CA GLN A 50 -38.86 -19.45 -26.87
C GLN A 50 -38.82 -18.92 -25.43
N ALA A 51 -39.95 -18.49 -24.87
CA ALA A 51 -40.05 -18.06 -23.48
C ALA A 51 -39.71 -19.20 -22.51
N SER A 52 -40.24 -20.40 -22.75
CA SER A 52 -39.96 -21.59 -21.92
C SER A 52 -38.47 -21.98 -21.94
N ILE A 53 -37.83 -21.93 -23.11
CA ILE A 53 -36.39 -22.18 -23.24
C ILE A 53 -35.59 -21.12 -22.49
N THR A 54 -35.96 -19.85 -22.67
CA THR A 54 -35.28 -18.72 -22.00
C THR A 54 -35.36 -18.84 -20.48
N GLU A 55 -36.51 -19.23 -19.94
CA GLU A 55 -36.67 -19.41 -18.50
C GLU A 55 -35.88 -20.61 -17.98
N SER A 56 -35.92 -21.74 -18.67
CA SER A 56 -35.12 -22.92 -18.30
C SER A 56 -33.62 -22.63 -18.28
N LEU A 57 -33.11 -21.88 -19.28
CA LEU A 57 -31.72 -21.43 -19.31
C LEU A 57 -31.42 -20.43 -18.19
N ARG A 58 -32.36 -19.55 -17.85
CA ARG A 58 -32.20 -18.58 -16.75
C ARG A 58 -32.06 -19.30 -15.41
N GLU A 59 -32.89 -20.31 -15.16
CA GLU A 59 -32.84 -21.14 -13.95
C GLU A 59 -31.50 -21.89 -13.84
N GLU A 60 -31.06 -22.52 -14.93
CA GLU A 60 -29.77 -23.25 -14.96
C GLU A 60 -28.58 -22.31 -14.70
N VAL A 61 -28.56 -21.14 -15.35
CA VAL A 61 -27.50 -20.14 -15.14
C VAL A 61 -27.54 -19.58 -13.72
N ALA A 62 -28.72 -19.38 -13.13
CA ALA A 62 -28.86 -18.89 -11.77
C ALA A 62 -28.33 -19.91 -10.75
N ALA A 63 -28.64 -21.21 -10.93
CA ALA A 63 -28.10 -22.28 -10.10
C ALA A 63 -26.58 -22.35 -10.18
N ALA A 64 -26.01 -22.36 -11.40
CA ALA A 64 -24.56 -22.41 -11.59
C ALA A 64 -23.83 -21.22 -10.97
N ARG A 65 -24.43 -20.02 -10.99
CA ARG A 65 -23.88 -18.84 -10.31
C ARG A 65 -23.94 -18.96 -8.79
N SER A 66 -25.05 -19.47 -8.25
CA SER A 66 -25.19 -19.71 -6.82
C SER A 66 -24.11 -20.66 -6.30
N ASP A 67 -23.89 -21.79 -7.00
CA ASP A 67 -22.87 -22.77 -6.63
C ASP A 67 -21.46 -22.17 -6.67
N ALA A 68 -21.18 -21.33 -7.68
CA ALA A 68 -19.91 -20.64 -7.81
C ALA A 68 -19.69 -19.61 -6.68
N ASP A 69 -20.72 -18.85 -6.31
CA ASP A 69 -20.66 -17.87 -5.22
C ASP A 69 -20.46 -18.56 -3.87
N GLU A 70 -21.09 -19.71 -3.63
CA GLU A 70 -20.90 -20.52 -2.41
C GLU A 70 -19.46 -21.08 -2.32
N ALA A 71 -18.92 -21.56 -3.43
CA ALA A 71 -17.54 -22.04 -3.50
C ALA A 71 -16.53 -20.91 -3.22
N LEU A 72 -16.77 -19.71 -3.77
CA LEU A 72 -15.95 -18.53 -3.52
C LEU A 72 -16.04 -18.08 -2.04
N ALA A 73 -17.24 -18.03 -1.47
CA ALA A 73 -17.45 -17.69 -0.06
C ALA A 73 -16.70 -18.64 0.88
N THR A 74 -16.74 -19.94 0.58
CA THR A 74 -16.00 -20.96 1.32
C THR A 74 -14.49 -20.74 1.25
N HIS A 75 -13.96 -20.46 0.05
CA HIS A 75 -12.53 -20.21 -0.14
C HIS A 75 -12.05 -18.94 0.60
N PHE A 76 -12.83 -17.86 0.54
CA PHE A 76 -12.51 -16.63 1.29
C PHE A 76 -12.61 -16.81 2.81
N GLY A 77 -13.61 -17.54 3.30
CA GLY A 77 -13.74 -17.88 4.72
C GLY A 77 -12.54 -18.68 5.24
N ALA A 78 -12.07 -19.65 4.45
CA ALA A 78 -10.86 -20.43 4.76
C ALA A 78 -9.56 -19.60 4.72
N PHE A 79 -9.52 -18.52 3.94
CA PHE A 79 -8.39 -17.61 3.93
C PHE A 79 -8.37 -16.68 5.16
N GLN A 80 -9.54 -16.29 5.66
CA GLN A 80 -9.66 -15.41 6.82
C GLN A 80 -9.38 -16.08 8.16
N CYS A 81 -9.52 -17.41 8.30
CA CYS A 81 -9.34 -18.06 9.60
C CYS A 81 -7.89 -18.07 10.14
N ASN A 82 -6.90 -17.64 9.36
CA ASN A 82 -5.51 -17.49 9.82
C ASN A 82 -5.08 -16.04 10.06
N VAL A 83 -5.91 -15.04 9.76
CA VAL A 83 -5.60 -13.64 10.03
C VAL A 83 -6.15 -13.27 11.40
N GLY A 84 -5.37 -13.52 12.45
CA GLY A 84 -5.60 -12.91 13.77
C GLY A 84 -5.90 -13.82 14.94
N ARG A 85 -5.74 -15.16 14.83
CA ARG A 85 -5.89 -16.04 16.00
C ARG A 85 -4.60 -16.39 16.74
N ASP A 86 -3.41 -16.21 16.14
CA ASP A 86 -2.12 -16.46 16.79
C ASP A 86 -1.01 -15.55 16.21
N VAL A 87 -1.25 -14.24 16.12
CA VAL A 87 -0.18 -13.31 15.70
C VAL A 87 0.57 -12.79 16.94
N PRO A 88 1.88 -13.06 17.10
CA PRO A 88 2.65 -12.65 18.28
C PRO A 88 2.76 -11.13 18.43
N PHE A 89 2.34 -10.39 17.41
CA PHE A 89 2.17 -8.95 17.44
C PHE A 89 0.91 -8.51 16.66
N ALA A 90 0.30 -7.41 17.10
CA ALA A 90 -0.75 -6.68 16.39
C ALA A 90 -0.26 -5.26 16.09
N VAL A 91 -0.69 -4.70 14.96
CA VAL A 91 -0.41 -3.31 14.58
C VAL A 91 -1.72 -2.52 14.66
N GLY A 92 -1.74 -1.45 15.45
CA GLY A 92 -2.89 -0.56 15.61
C GLY A 92 -2.45 0.90 15.51
N GLY A 93 -2.91 1.61 14.46
CA GLY A 93 -2.39 2.95 14.15
C GLY A 93 -0.88 2.92 13.93
N ASP A 94 -0.15 3.77 14.65
CA ASP A 94 1.31 3.86 14.58
C ASP A 94 2.04 2.96 15.61
N GLN A 95 1.31 2.07 16.31
CA GLN A 95 1.85 1.26 17.40
C GLN A 95 1.84 -0.25 17.07
N VAL A 96 2.91 -0.94 17.44
CA VAL A 96 3.03 -2.41 17.40
C VAL A 96 2.94 -2.96 18.82
N ILE A 97 2.01 -3.88 19.05
CA ILE A 97 1.72 -4.50 20.36
C ILE A 97 2.14 -5.96 20.28
N LEU A 98 3.10 -6.40 21.11
CA LEU A 98 3.58 -7.79 21.16
C LEU A 98 2.98 -8.51 22.38
N SER A 99 2.45 -9.72 22.23
CA SER A 99 1.88 -10.49 23.34
C SER A 99 2.95 -11.09 24.25
N GLN A 100 4.08 -11.53 23.69
CA GLN A 100 5.27 -12.01 24.39
C GLN A 100 6.52 -11.71 23.55
N ALA A 101 7.60 -11.25 24.19
CA ALA A 101 8.89 -11.02 23.55
C ALA A 101 10.04 -11.33 24.53
N PHE A 102 11.07 -12.02 24.05
CA PHE A 102 12.35 -12.15 24.75
C PHE A 102 13.37 -11.27 24.05
N VAL A 103 14.06 -10.44 24.82
CA VAL A 103 15.10 -9.56 24.29
C VAL A 103 16.44 -10.13 24.71
N ASP A 104 17.12 -10.79 23.77
CA ASP A 104 18.30 -11.62 24.02
C ASP A 104 19.57 -10.81 24.30
N ASP A 105 19.64 -9.54 23.86
CA ASP A 105 20.79 -8.64 24.11
C ASP A 105 20.47 -7.12 23.98
N GLY A 106 19.19 -6.76 23.98
CA GLY A 106 18.73 -5.37 23.83
C GLY A 106 18.38 -4.73 25.17
N LYS A 107 19.20 -3.81 25.68
CA LYS A 107 18.75 -2.86 26.70
C LYS A 107 17.58 -2.05 26.13
N VAL A 108 16.34 -2.34 26.55
CA VAL A 108 15.24 -1.39 26.41
C VAL A 108 15.40 -0.32 27.51
N SER A 109 16.44 0.50 27.42
CA SER A 109 16.69 1.53 28.44
C SER A 109 15.84 2.76 28.16
N ASN A 110 14.62 2.80 28.69
CA ASN A 110 13.96 4.08 29.00
C ASN A 110 14.54 4.61 30.32
N HIS A 111 15.82 4.99 30.33
CA HIS A 111 16.40 5.68 31.48
C HIS A 111 16.19 7.19 31.35
N PHE A 112 14.94 7.65 31.20
CA PHE A 112 14.65 9.03 31.54
C PHE A 112 13.92 9.07 32.88
N SER A 113 14.49 9.76 33.86
CA SER A 113 13.84 10.01 35.14
C SER A 113 13.25 11.41 35.14
N VAL A 114 11.97 11.53 35.48
CA VAL A 114 11.32 12.80 35.76
C VAL A 114 11.58 13.15 37.23
N LYS A 115 12.24 14.29 37.48
CA LYS A 115 12.45 14.80 38.84
C LYS A 115 11.21 15.60 39.26
N MET A 116 10.61 15.21 40.38
CA MET A 116 9.54 15.94 41.03
C MET A 116 10.03 16.46 42.39
N THR A 117 9.70 17.70 42.72
CA THR A 117 9.98 18.29 44.04
C THR A 117 8.65 18.69 44.67
N SER A 118 8.46 18.49 45.97
CA SER A 118 7.30 19.04 46.67
C SER A 118 7.49 20.54 46.94
N ASP A 119 6.45 21.33 46.71
CA ASP A 119 6.41 22.72 47.14
C ASP A 119 6.04 22.83 48.64
N SER A 120 5.95 24.07 49.15
CA SER A 120 5.57 24.33 50.55
C SER A 120 4.12 23.97 50.90
N ARG A 121 3.35 23.41 49.96
CA ARG A 121 1.98 22.91 50.12
C ARG A 121 1.88 21.40 49.86
N ASP A 122 3.01 20.70 49.87
CA ASP A 122 3.14 19.27 49.58
C ASP A 122 2.64 18.87 48.18
N GLN A 123 2.68 19.78 47.21
CA GLN A 123 2.33 19.46 45.81
C GLN A 123 3.58 19.09 45.02
N TYR A 124 3.56 17.94 44.35
CA TYR A 124 4.65 17.52 43.46
C TYR A 124 4.65 18.37 42.19
N ILE A 125 5.69 19.19 42.03
CA ILE A 125 5.95 20.00 40.84
C ILE A 125 7.12 19.41 40.04
N PHE A 126 7.00 19.47 38.71
CA PHE A 126 8.04 19.03 37.79
C PHE A 126 9.27 19.92 37.91
N SER A 127 10.46 19.31 38.11
CA SER A 127 11.73 20.03 38.26
C SER A 127 12.86 19.53 37.35
N GLY A 128 12.57 18.63 36.40
CA GLY A 128 13.49 18.29 35.31
C GLY A 128 13.35 16.88 34.72
N ILE A 129 14.03 16.63 33.59
CA ILE A 129 14.19 15.32 32.95
C ILE A 129 15.69 15.01 32.86
N GLY A 130 16.10 13.82 33.26
CA GLY A 130 17.50 13.36 33.15
C GLY A 130 17.59 12.03 32.42
N LEU A 131 18.58 11.88 31.52
CA LEU A 131 18.88 10.64 30.78
C LEU A 131 20.11 9.95 31.39
N GLY A 132 19.92 8.78 31.98
CA GLY A 132 21.01 7.88 32.44
C GLY A 132 21.67 8.26 33.77
N GLY A 133 21.74 7.29 34.70
CA GLY A 133 22.60 7.35 35.89
C GLY A 133 21.98 8.04 37.10
N TYR A 134 21.33 7.23 37.95
CA TYR A 134 21.00 7.49 39.36
C TYR A 134 21.68 8.73 39.99
N MET A 135 20.88 9.71 40.40
CA MET A 135 21.21 10.54 41.57
C MET A 135 20.71 9.86 42.86
N CYS A 136 21.19 8.63 43.12
CA CYS A 136 21.38 8.08 44.46
C CYS A 136 22.58 7.15 44.36
N ALA A 137 23.75 7.60 44.85
CA ALA A 137 25.01 6.86 44.99
C ALA A 137 25.51 6.08 43.76
N GLY A 138 26.68 6.47 43.24
CA GLY A 138 27.26 6.00 41.99
C GLY A 138 27.23 4.48 41.78
N GLY A 139 26.56 4.05 40.70
CA GLY A 139 26.69 2.71 40.14
C GLY A 139 27.91 2.64 39.23
N TYR A 140 29.05 2.26 39.80
CA TYR A 140 30.21 1.82 39.04
C TYR A 140 29.93 0.40 38.53
N THR A 141 30.05 0.16 37.22
CA THR A 141 29.89 -1.20 36.63
C THR A 141 31.23 -1.80 36.15
N GLY A 142 32.36 -1.19 36.53
CA GLY A 142 33.69 -1.75 36.32
C GLY A 142 34.18 -2.59 37.50
N THR A 143 35.15 -3.48 37.25
CA THR A 143 35.89 -4.17 38.31
C THR A 143 36.74 -3.17 39.10
N PRO A 144 36.89 -3.31 40.44
CA PRO A 144 37.69 -2.37 41.22
C PRO A 144 39.17 -2.41 40.81
N GLY A 145 39.65 -1.38 40.10
CA GLY A 145 41.07 -1.25 39.74
C GLY A 145 41.35 -0.61 38.38
N ASP A 146 40.36 -0.57 37.49
CA ASP A 146 40.56 -0.08 36.12
C ASP A 146 40.54 1.45 36.09
N LYS A 147 41.73 2.06 36.10
CA LYS A 147 41.90 3.48 35.77
C LYS A 147 41.78 3.64 34.26
N GLU A 148 40.56 3.75 33.75
CA GLU A 148 40.36 4.35 32.43
C GLU A 148 40.44 5.86 32.56
N GLU A 149 41.50 6.43 31.98
CA GLU A 149 41.60 7.84 31.60
C GLU A 149 40.53 8.10 30.54
N ASN A 150 39.28 8.27 30.99
CA ASN A 150 38.25 8.84 30.16
C ASN A 150 38.65 10.30 29.95
N ALA A 151 38.97 10.67 28.71
CA ALA A 151 39.02 12.05 28.25
C ALA A 151 37.61 12.64 28.37
N GLU A 152 37.25 12.98 29.60
CA GLU A 152 36.01 13.67 29.93
C GLU A 152 36.14 15.06 29.32
N VAL A 153 35.49 15.27 28.17
CA VAL A 153 35.19 16.63 27.72
C VAL A 153 34.15 17.17 28.69
N LYS A 154 34.62 17.65 29.85
CA LYS A 154 33.84 18.48 30.76
C LYS A 154 33.62 19.82 30.07
N GLY A 155 32.57 19.91 29.28
CA GLY A 155 31.92 21.20 29.09
C GLY A 155 31.25 21.55 30.40
N ASP A 156 31.89 22.37 31.24
CA ASP A 156 31.21 23.03 32.35
C ASP A 156 30.15 23.98 31.76
N PHE A 157 28.96 23.44 31.51
CA PHE A 157 27.78 24.27 31.31
C PHE A 157 27.33 24.74 32.69
N ALA A 158 28.08 25.68 33.26
CA ALA A 158 27.58 26.58 34.30
C ALA A 158 26.53 27.53 33.69
N VAL A 159 25.51 26.99 33.04
CA VAL A 159 24.39 27.75 32.51
C VAL A 159 23.37 27.86 33.63
N GLY A 160 23.52 28.91 34.44
CA GLY A 160 22.51 29.27 35.43
C GLY A 160 21.15 29.48 34.75
N VAL A 161 20.09 28.99 35.39
CA VAL A 161 18.67 29.07 34.96
C VAL A 161 18.16 30.53 34.82
N SER A 162 19.01 31.54 35.05
CA SER A 162 18.68 32.96 35.07
C SER A 162 19.06 33.75 33.82
N LYS A 163 19.52 33.10 32.75
CA LYS A 163 19.98 33.80 31.53
C LYS A 163 18.87 33.74 30.46
N SER A 164 18.52 34.90 29.90
CA SER A 164 17.43 35.03 28.91
C SER A 164 17.68 34.15 27.67
N PRO A 165 16.65 33.80 26.90
CA PRO A 165 16.80 33.04 25.65
C PRO A 165 17.91 33.56 24.72
N ASP A 166 18.15 34.87 24.74
CA ASP A 166 19.18 35.54 23.95
C ASP A 166 20.61 35.10 24.32
N GLU A 167 20.89 34.89 25.61
CA GLU A 167 22.22 34.46 26.07
C GLU A 167 22.49 32.99 25.74
N LEU A 168 21.46 32.13 25.78
CA LEU A 168 21.57 30.74 25.34
C LEU A 168 21.83 30.67 23.83
N CYS A 169 21.10 31.47 23.04
CA CYS A 169 21.34 31.61 21.61
C CYS A 169 22.77 32.08 21.32
N ALA A 170 23.28 33.07 22.06
CA ALA A 170 24.65 33.54 21.94
C ALA A 170 25.67 32.42 22.23
N ALA A 171 25.49 31.67 23.32
CA ALA A 171 26.37 30.57 23.65
C ALA A 171 26.37 29.45 22.59
N ILE A 172 25.19 29.09 22.05
CA ILE A 172 25.07 28.08 20.99
C ILE A 172 25.73 28.57 19.70
N SER A 173 25.57 29.85 19.35
CA SER A 173 26.17 30.44 18.15
C SER A 173 27.70 30.43 18.15
N GLU A 174 28.32 30.36 19.34
CA GLU A 174 29.78 30.29 19.45
C GLU A 174 30.35 28.88 19.28
N THR A 175 29.52 27.84 19.38
CA THR A 175 29.95 26.45 19.17
C THR A 175 30.27 26.19 17.70
N GLU A 176 31.22 25.27 17.43
CA GLU A 176 31.55 24.85 16.05
C GLU A 176 30.33 24.32 15.30
N LEU A 177 29.45 23.57 15.99
CA LEU A 177 28.19 23.09 15.41
C LEU A 177 27.22 24.24 15.09
N GLY A 178 27.11 25.23 15.98
CA GLY A 178 26.28 26.42 15.77
C GLY A 178 26.76 27.25 14.58
N LYS A 179 28.07 27.48 14.48
CA LYS A 179 28.72 28.18 13.34
C LYS A 179 28.51 27.42 12.03
N ALA A 180 28.74 26.11 12.03
CA ALA A 180 28.54 25.27 10.84
C ALA A 180 27.08 25.24 10.38
N LEU A 181 26.13 25.19 11.33
CA LEU A 181 24.70 25.23 11.01
C LEU A 181 24.29 26.61 10.46
N ALA A 182 24.76 27.71 11.05
CA ALA A 182 24.51 29.06 10.55
C ALA A 182 25.02 29.24 9.10
N ALA A 183 26.26 28.83 8.83
CA ALA A 183 26.83 28.86 7.49
C ALA A 183 26.04 28.02 6.48
N LYS A 184 25.57 26.83 6.91
CA LYS A 184 24.72 25.97 6.06
C LYS A 184 23.36 26.60 5.77
N ILE A 185 22.76 27.29 6.75
CA ILE A 185 21.51 28.03 6.56
C ILE A 185 21.72 29.18 5.58
N GLU A 186 22.78 29.98 5.73
CA GLU A 186 23.08 31.08 4.80
C GLU A 186 23.30 30.59 3.38
N HIS A 187 24.05 29.50 3.22
CA HIS A 187 24.27 28.86 1.92
C HIS A 187 22.94 28.40 1.29
N GLU A 188 22.09 27.71 2.05
CA GLU A 188 20.79 27.23 1.56
C GLU A 188 19.85 28.40 1.20
N VAL A 189 19.80 29.45 2.02
CA VAL A 189 19.01 30.66 1.75
C VAL A 189 19.46 31.32 0.44
N THR A 190 20.78 31.43 0.25
CA THR A 190 21.35 32.01 -0.97
C THR A 190 21.05 31.14 -2.19
N ALA A 191 21.19 29.82 -2.08
CA ALA A 191 20.89 28.88 -3.16
C ALA A 191 19.41 28.93 -3.56
N ARG A 192 18.49 29.01 -2.59
CA ARG A 192 17.05 29.16 -2.86
C ARG A 192 16.71 30.47 -3.55
N ALA A 193 17.29 31.59 -3.10
CA ALA A 193 17.09 32.88 -3.74
C ALA A 193 17.56 32.88 -5.21
N ILE A 194 18.68 32.21 -5.52
CA ILE A 194 19.17 32.05 -6.90
C ILE A 194 18.20 31.20 -7.74
N ALA A 195 17.73 30.08 -7.18
CA ALA A 195 16.79 29.20 -7.86
C ALA A 195 15.46 29.91 -8.17
N ASP A 196 14.93 30.69 -7.22
CA ASP A 196 13.70 31.45 -7.39
C ASP A 196 13.84 32.53 -8.47
N ASN A 197 14.96 33.27 -8.48
CA ASN A 197 15.26 34.23 -9.55
C ASN A 197 15.35 33.56 -10.92
N GLN A 198 16.01 32.39 -11.01
CA GLN A 198 16.11 31.63 -12.26
C GLN A 198 14.73 31.11 -12.71
N MET A 199 13.90 30.65 -11.78
CA MET A 199 12.56 30.17 -12.08
C MET A 199 11.68 31.32 -12.58
N SER A 200 11.73 32.48 -11.92
CA SER A 200 11.02 33.69 -12.34
C SER A 200 11.40 34.10 -13.77
N ALA A 201 12.69 34.12 -14.11
CA ALA A 201 13.16 34.42 -15.46
C ALA A 201 12.65 33.41 -16.50
N ARG A 202 12.62 32.11 -16.16
CA ARG A 202 12.07 31.07 -17.04
C ARG A 202 10.57 31.22 -17.26
N ILE A 203 9.82 31.57 -16.21
CA ILE A 203 8.37 31.85 -16.29
C ILE A 203 8.13 33.01 -17.26
N SER A 204 8.83 34.13 -17.09
CA SER A 204 8.69 35.28 -17.99
C SER A 204 9.03 34.93 -19.45
N SER A 205 10.04 34.11 -19.69
CA SER A 205 10.38 33.65 -21.05
C SER A 205 9.26 32.80 -21.68
N VAL A 206 8.66 31.91 -20.89
CA VAL A 206 7.53 31.08 -21.33
C VAL A 206 6.29 31.93 -21.62
N GLU A 207 5.99 32.92 -20.77
CA GLU A 207 4.88 33.86 -20.98
C GLU A 207 5.04 34.63 -22.30
N VAL A 208 6.24 35.13 -22.59
CA VAL A 208 6.54 35.81 -23.86
C VAL A 208 6.34 34.88 -25.06
N ALA A 209 6.83 33.64 -24.98
CA ALA A 209 6.67 32.66 -26.05
C ALA A 209 5.19 32.29 -26.29
N LEU A 210 4.42 32.12 -25.22
CA LEU A 210 2.99 31.82 -25.28
C LEU A 210 2.21 32.97 -25.92
N ASN A 211 2.49 34.21 -25.52
CA ASN A 211 1.87 35.40 -26.10
C ASN A 211 2.18 35.52 -27.61
N SER A 212 3.42 35.25 -28.01
CA SER A 212 3.81 35.21 -29.43
C SER A 212 3.04 34.13 -30.21
N LEU A 213 2.92 32.93 -29.65
CA LEU A 213 2.16 31.84 -30.29
C LEU A 213 0.67 32.17 -30.40
N SER A 214 0.09 32.74 -29.35
CA SER A 214 -1.31 33.20 -29.33
C SER A 214 -1.56 34.22 -30.43
N ALA A 215 -0.71 35.25 -30.55
CA ALA A 215 -0.81 36.24 -31.62
C ALA A 215 -0.71 35.62 -33.03
N ARG A 216 0.18 34.64 -33.23
CA ARG A 216 0.32 33.92 -34.51
C ARG A 216 -0.90 33.06 -34.85
N LEU A 217 -1.57 32.50 -33.86
CA LEU A 217 -2.79 31.72 -34.06
C LEU A 217 -3.95 32.65 -34.45
N SER A 218 -4.12 33.76 -33.74
CA SER A 218 -5.14 34.77 -34.06
C SER A 218 -4.95 35.38 -35.44
N ALA A 219 -3.71 35.52 -35.93
CA ALA A 219 -3.43 36.01 -37.29
C ALA A 219 -3.72 34.99 -38.41
N LYS A 220 -3.97 33.72 -38.06
CA LYS A 220 -4.27 32.64 -39.01
C LYS A 220 -5.76 32.28 -39.07
N GLN A 221 -6.58 32.79 -38.16
CA GLN A 221 -8.04 32.66 -38.16
C GLN A 221 -8.67 33.86 -38.87
#